data_AF-A0A660MB58-F1
#
_entry.id   AF-A0A660MB58-F1
#
_cell.length_a   1.000
_cell.length_b   1.000
_cell.length_c   1.000
_cell.angle_alpha   90.00
_cell.angle_beta   90.00
_cell.angle_gamma   90.00
#
_symmetry.space_group_name_H-M   'P 1'
#
loop_
_entity.id
_entity.type
_entity.pdbx_description
1 polymer ?
#
loop_
_entity_poly.entity_id
_entity_poly.type
_entity_poly.pdbx_seq_one_letter_code
_entity_poly.pdbx_strand_id
1 'polypeptide(L)' 'MALMMALLMDEGIAELDLILDEAKRAAEQGRSSVKIDWFYQLPIYTQEKIIDHLEFSGYNITLEHHSEDPVDLLKVAW' A
#
# COMPACT_ATOMS: atom_id res chain seq x y z
N MET A 1 -10.26 -19.65 -20.08
CA MET A 1 -9.71 -18.31 -19.79
C MET A 1 -9.75 -18.03 -18.28
N ALA A 2 -9.19 -18.90 -17.44
CA ALA A 2 -9.31 -18.79 -15.97
C ALA A 2 -7.95 -18.67 -15.23
N LEU A 3 -6.83 -18.94 -15.92
CA LEU A 3 -5.49 -18.87 -15.34
C LEU A 3 -4.96 -17.45 -15.16
N MET A 4 -5.40 -16.50 -16.00
CA MET A 4 -4.91 -15.12 -15.96
C MET A 4 -5.49 -14.30 -14.78
N MET A 5 -6.64 -14.71 -14.23
CA MET A 5 -7.23 -14.05 -13.05
C MET A 5 -6.63 -14.51 -11.71
N ALA A 6 -6.10 -15.74 -11.63
CA ALA A 6 -5.54 -16.27 -10.39
C ALA A 6 -4.14 -15.70 -10.08
N LEU A 7 -3.31 -15.47 -11.10
CA LEU A 7 -1.99 -14.85 -10.94
C LEU A 7 -2.07 -13.38 -10.48
N LEU A 8 -3.11 -12.65 -10.90
CA LEU A 8 -3.35 -11.25 -10.50
C LEU A 8 -3.88 -11.10 -9.05
N MET A 9 -4.25 -12.19 -8.38
CA MET A 9 -4.53 -12.16 -6.95
C MET A 9 -3.27 -12.27 -6.10
N ASP A 10 -2.20 -12.87 -6.61
CA ASP A 10 -1.01 -13.20 -5.82
C ASP A 10 -0.10 -11.96 -5.62
N GLU A 11 0.12 -11.17 -6.68
CA GLU A 11 1.00 -9.98 -6.61
C GLU A 11 0.47 -8.91 -5.66
N GLY A 12 -0.84 -8.66 -5.64
CA GLY A 12 -1.41 -7.65 -4.74
C GLY A 12 -1.41 -8.03 -3.26
N ILE A 13 -1.30 -9.32 -2.95
CA ILE A 13 -1.22 -9.82 -1.57
C ILE A 13 0.22 -9.67 -1.04
N ALA A 14 1.22 -10.01 -1.86
CA ALA A 14 2.62 -9.87 -1.47
C ALA A 14 2.99 -8.42 -1.14
N GLU A 15 2.54 -7.47 -1.96
CA GLU A 15 2.80 -6.03 -1.74
C GLU A 15 2.04 -5.50 -0.52
N LEU A 16 0.82 -5.98 -0.28
CA LEU A 16 0.08 -5.65 0.94
C LEU A 16 0.83 -6.13 2.19
N ASP A 17 1.34 -7.36 2.19
CA ASP A 17 2.11 -7.91 3.32
C ASP A 17 3.36 -7.06 3.62
N LEU A 18 4.06 -6.60 2.57
CA LEU A 18 5.21 -5.69 2.72
C LEU A 18 4.82 -4.35 3.34
N ILE A 19 3.69 -3.77 2.92
CA ILE A 19 3.18 -2.52 3.49
C ILE A 19 2.83 -2.69 4.96
N LEU A 20 2.18 -3.81 5.32
CA LEU A 20 1.81 -4.10 6.70
C LEU A 20 3.03 -4.38 7.59
N ASP A 21 4.05 -5.06 7.07
CA ASP A 21 5.32 -5.29 7.79
C ASP A 21 6.04 -3.96 8.06
N GLU A 22 6.10 -3.07 7.07
CA GLU A 22 6.70 -1.75 7.25
C GLU A 22 5.90 -0.88 8.24
N ALA A 23 4.57 -0.93 8.17
CA ALA A 23 3.69 -0.25 9.14
C ALA A 23 3.93 -0.77 10.57
N LYS A 24 4.01 -2.10 10.74
CA LYS A 24 4.33 -2.72 12.03
C LYS A 24 5.72 -2.32 12.53
N ARG A 25 6.72 -2.35 11.67
CA ARG A 25 8.09 -1.94 12.00
C ARG A 25 8.15 -0.47 12.42
N ALA A 26 7.40 0.39 11.74
CA ALA A 26 7.26 1.80 12.11
C ALA A 26 6.57 1.97 13.47
N ALA A 27 5.54 1.16 13.78
CA ALA A 27 4.88 1.14 15.08
C ALA A 27 5.82 0.71 16.21
N GLU A 28 6.63 -0.33 15.99
CA GLU A 28 7.66 -0.79 16.93
C GLU A 28 8.72 0.28 17.21
N GLN A 29 8.97 1.17 16.26
CA GLN A 29 9.84 2.34 16.41
C GLN A 29 9.15 3.57 17.03
N GLY A 30 7.88 3.46 17.42
CA GLY A 30 7.09 4.53 18.02
C GLY A 30 6.58 5.58 17.02
N ARG A 31 6.56 5.26 15.72
CA ARG A 31 5.93 6.11 14.70
C ARG A 31 4.42 5.79 14.65
N SER A 32 3.62 6.72 14.13
CA SER A 32 2.17 6.56 13.94
C SER A 32 1.76 6.47 12.46
N SER A 33 2.74 6.54 11.56
CA SER A 33 2.52 6.37 10.13
C SER A 33 3.80 5.93 9.42
N VAL A 34 3.61 5.32 8.26
CA VAL A 34 4.66 4.93 7.32
C VAL A 34 4.36 5.54 5.95
N LYS A 35 5.41 5.96 5.24
CA LYS A 35 5.34 6.35 3.83
C LYS A 35 5.88 5.20 2.99
N ILE A 36 5.11 4.76 1.99
CA ILE A 36 5.45 3.70 1.04
C ILE A 36 5.69 4.39 -0.30
N ASP A 37 6.96 4.55 -0.63
CA ASP A 37 7.43 5.28 -1.82
C ASP A 37 7.39 4.44 -3.09
N TRP A 38 7.41 3.12 -3.01
CA TRP A 38 7.30 2.24 -4.18
C TRP A 38 5.84 1.94 -4.57
N PHE A 39 4.86 2.38 -3.78
CA PHE A 39 3.44 2.06 -4.00
C PHE A 39 2.93 2.47 -5.38
N TYR A 40 3.39 3.62 -5.89
CA TYR A 40 2.98 4.12 -7.21
C TYR A 40 3.48 3.28 -8.38
N GLN A 41 4.51 2.46 -8.17
CA GLN A 41 5.11 1.61 -9.19
C GLN A 41 4.23 0.38 -9.45
N LEU A 42 3.32 0.08 -8.53
CA LEU A 42 2.39 -1.02 -8.65
C LEU A 42 1.35 -0.74 -9.74
N PRO A 43 0.81 -1.77 -10.41
CA PRO A 43 -0.34 -1.61 -11.30
C PRO A 43 -1.51 -0.92 -10.58
N ILE A 44 -2.25 -0.04 -11.28
CA ILE A 44 -3.39 0.71 -10.70
C ILE A 44 -4.38 -0.22 -10.00
N TYR A 45 -4.73 -1.35 -10.63
CA TYR A 45 -5.62 -2.35 -10.05
C TYR A 45 -5.09 -2.95 -8.73
N THR A 46 -3.77 -3.09 -8.59
CA THR A 46 -3.14 -3.55 -7.36
C THR A 46 -3.18 -2.46 -6.29
N GLN A 47 -2.92 -1.21 -6.67
CA GLN A 47 -3.03 -0.06 -5.77
C GLN A 47 -4.44 0.05 -5.19
N GLU A 48 -5.48 -0.03 -6.02
CA GLU A 48 -6.89 0.02 -5.60
C GLU A 48 -7.21 -1.08 -4.57
N LYS A 49 -6.81 -2.32 -4.85
CA LYS A 49 -7.01 -3.45 -3.92
C LYS A 49 -6.34 -3.25 -2.57
N ILE A 50 -5.11 -2.74 -2.58
CA ILE A 50 -4.34 -2.50 -1.36
C ILE A 50 -5.04 -1.41 -0.53
N ILE A 51 -5.45 -0.31 -1.19
CA ILE A 51 -6.18 0.78 -0.53
C ILE A 51 -7.48 0.24 0.09
N ASP A 52 -8.30 -0.46 -0.69
CA ASP A 52 -9.55 -1.05 -0.22
C ASP A 52 -9.33 -1.95 1.00
N HIS A 53 -8.28 -2.77 0.99
CA HIS A 53 -7.97 -3.67 2.10
C HIS A 53 -7.52 -2.93 3.36
N LEU A 54 -6.68 -1.91 3.20
CA LEU A 54 -6.18 -1.12 4.31
C LEU A 54 -7.30 -0.31 4.96
N GLU A 55 -8.17 0.31 4.15
CA GLU A 55 -9.36 1.02 4.64
C GLU A 55 -10.33 0.08 5.35
N PHE A 56 -10.59 -1.11 4.78
CA PHE A 56 -11.42 -2.13 5.43
C PHE A 56 -10.84 -2.60 6.77
N SER A 57 -9.52 -2.65 6.88
CA SER A 57 -8.80 -3.01 8.11
C SER A 57 -8.72 -1.87 9.13
N GLY A 58 -9.24 -0.68 8.80
CA GLY A 58 -9.29 0.49 9.68
C GLY A 58 -8.02 1.36 9.67
N TYR A 59 -7.10 1.14 8.73
CA TYR A 59 -5.97 2.05 8.52
C TYR A 59 -6.45 3.35 7.88
N ASN A 60 -5.84 4.46 8.27
CA ASN A 60 -6.07 5.75 7.65
C ASN A 60 -5.06 5.97 6.53
N ILE A 61 -5.58 6.05 5.30
CA ILE A 61 -4.79 6.14 4.07
C ILE A 61 -4.80 7.57 3.55
N THR A 62 -3.62 8.10 3.24
CA THR A 62 -3.48 9.41 2.60
C THR A 62 -2.47 9.30 1.48
N LEU A 63 -2.81 9.84 0.31
CA LEU A 63 -1.86 10.02 -0.79
C LEU A 63 -1.22 11.40 -0.64
N GLU A 64 0.08 11.45 -0.33
CA GLU A 64 0.84 12.70 -0.27
C GLU A 64 1.47 12.98 -1.65
N HIS A 65 0.94 13.98 -2.37
CA HIS A 65 1.57 14.52 -3.56
C HIS A 65 2.73 15.44 -3.15
N HIS A 66 3.96 15.00 -3.36
CA HIS A 66 5.11 15.88 -3.16
C HIS A 66 5.25 16.82 -4.36
N SER A 67 5.20 18.13 -4.17
CA SER A 67 5.27 19.12 -5.27
C SER A 67 6.56 19.04 -6.10
N GLU A 68 7.58 18.36 -5.58
CA GLU A 68 8.89 18.17 -6.22
C GLU A 68 9.04 16.78 -6.87
N ASP A 69 8.14 15.84 -6.59
CA ASP A 69 8.12 14.51 -7.17
C ASP A 69 6.85 14.33 -8.00
N PRO A 70 6.92 13.81 -9.23
CA PRO A 70 5.72 13.61 -10.06
C PRO A 70 4.79 12.51 -9.54
N VAL A 71 5.01 12.02 -8.32
CA VAL A 71 4.41 10.79 -7.84
C VAL A 71 3.86 10.88 -6.43
N ASP A 72 2.65 10.34 -6.27
CA ASP A 72 1.93 10.27 -5.01
C ASP A 72 2.51 9.17 -4.12
N LEU A 73 2.89 9.53 -2.89
CA LEU A 73 3.35 8.59 -1.88
C LEU A 73 2.16 8.06 -1.08
N LEU A 74 2.09 6.74 -0.87
CA LEU A 74 1.09 6.16 0.02
C LEU A 74 1.54 6.36 1.47
N LYS A 75 0.71 7.03 2.26
CA LYS A 75 0.86 7.11 3.70
C LYS A 75 -0.18 6.24 4.38
N VAL A 76 0.29 5.34 5.22
CA VAL A 76 -0.54 4.45 6.04
C VAL A 76 -0.37 4.84 7.50
N ALA A 77 -1.48 5.15 8.17
CA ALA A 77 -1.52 5.48 9.60
C ALA A 77 -2.51 4.56 10.34
N TRP A 78 -2.29 4.37 11.65
CA TRP A 78 -3.07 3.49 12.53
C TRP A 78 -3.37 4.14 13.88
#